data_AF-A0A3D1KSK7-F1
#
_entry.id   AF-A0A3D1KSK7-F1
#
_cell.length_a   1.000
_cell.length_b   1.000
_cell.length_c   1.000
_cell.angle_alpha   90.00
_cell.angle_beta   90.00
_cell.angle_gamma   90.00
#
_symmetry.space_group_name_H-M   'P 1'
#
loop_
_entity.id
_entity.type
_entity.pdbx_description
1 polymer ?
#
loop_
_entity_poly.entity_id
_entity_poly.type
_entity_poly.pdbx_seq_one_letter_code
_entity_poly.pdbx_strand_id
1 'polypeptide(L)' 'MTKAEKVQFVIDTLEKIYPNPQIPLHHKDPYTLLIAVLLSAQSTDVGVNKITPKLFAKADNPYDMVKLSVEEIREII' A
#
# COMPACT_ATOMS: atom_id res chain seq x y z
N MET A 1 20.11 29.88 9.21
CA MET A 1 19.94 28.42 9.31
C MET A 1 20.78 27.71 8.25
N THR A 2 21.60 26.75 8.65
CA THR A 2 22.33 25.83 7.76
C THR A 2 21.37 24.87 7.05
N LYS A 3 21.85 24.13 6.04
CA LYS A 3 21.04 23.09 5.37
C LYS A 3 20.57 22.02 6.36
N ALA A 4 21.45 21.60 7.28
CA ALA A 4 21.13 20.61 8.31
C ALA A 4 20.04 21.12 9.27
N GLU A 5 20.15 22.38 9.73
CA GLU A 5 19.15 23.00 10.60
C GLU A 5 17.77 23.11 9.93
N LYS A 6 17.73 23.40 8.62
CA LYS A 6 16.46 23.43 7.86
C LYS A 6 15.82 22.06 7.75
N VAL A 7 16.62 21.01 7.48
CA VAL A 7 16.11 19.63 7.42
C VAL A 7 15.54 19.21 8.77
N GLN A 8 16.27 19.47 9.86
CA GLN A 8 15.79 19.14 11.20
C GLN A 8 14.48 19.87 11.53
N PHE A 9 14.41 21.17 11.24
CA PHE A 9 13.18 21.95 11.44
C PHE A 9 11.97 21.35 10.69
N VAL A 10 12.16 20.88 9.44
CA VAL A 10 11.09 20.24 8.67
C VAL A 10 10.68 18.91 9.29
N ILE A 11 11.63 18.06 9.68
CA ILE A 11 11.34 16.77 10.34
C ILE A 11 10.57 17.00 11.63
N ASP A 12 11.06 17.87 12.52
CA ASP A 12 10.41 18.17 13.81
C ASP A 12 8.99 18.72 13.62
N THR A 13 8.77 19.48 12.54
CA THR A 13 7.44 20.01 12.21
C THR A 13 6.52 18.91 11.70
N LEU A 14 7.01 18.02 10.83
CA LEU A 14 6.23 16.90 10.32
C LEU A 14 5.87 15.90 11.42
N GLU A 15 6.79 15.58 12.33
CA GLU A 15 6.53 14.70 13.48
C GLU A 15 5.47 15.28 14.43
N LYS A 16 5.43 16.61 14.60
CA LYS A 16 4.37 17.28 15.39
C LYS A 16 3.01 17.24 14.70
N ILE A 17 2.96 17.41 13.38
CA ILE A 17 1.70 17.44 12.61
C ILE A 17 1.17 16.03 12.38
N TYR A 18 2.06 15.06 12.19
CA TYR A 18 1.76 13.66 11.87
C TYR A 18 2.45 12.72 12.87
N PRO A 19 2.00 12.68 14.14
CA PRO A 19 2.70 11.93 15.20
C PRO A 19 2.63 10.41 15.04
N ASN A 20 1.65 9.89 14.30
CA ASN A 20 1.49 8.45 14.06
C ASN A 20 0.85 8.20 12.68
N PRO A 21 1.59 8.43 11.58
CA PRO A 21 1.06 8.25 10.23
C PRO A 21 0.66 6.79 10.03
N GLN A 22 -0.58 6.57 9.61
CA GLN A 22 -1.07 5.23 9.30
C GLN A 22 -0.59 4.80 7.91
N ILE A 23 -0.47 3.49 7.71
CA ILE A 23 -0.25 2.93 6.37
C ILE A 23 -1.55 3.11 5.58
N PRO A 24 -1.54 3.79 4.42
CA PRO A 24 -2.78 4.14 3.72
C PRO A 24 -3.39 2.97 2.93
N LEU A 25 -2.63 1.90 2.71
CA LEU A 25 -3.07 0.69 2.00
C LEU A 25 -3.72 -0.29 2.98
N HIS A 26 -4.92 -0.77 2.66
CA HIS A 26 -5.61 -1.78 3.47
C HIS A 26 -4.94 -3.15 3.28
N HIS A 27 -4.48 -3.74 4.39
CA HIS A 27 -3.82 -5.03 4.43
C HIS A 27 -4.06 -5.68 5.80
N LYS A 28 -3.89 -7.00 5.89
CA LYS A 28 -4.02 -7.75 7.15
C LYS A 28 -2.73 -8.44 7.58
N ASP A 29 -1.78 -8.59 6.66
CA ASP A 29 -0.52 -9.29 6.85
C ASP A 29 0.55 -8.74 5.87
N PRO A 30 1.82 -9.13 6.00
CA PRO A 30 2.88 -8.67 5.11
C PRO A 30 2.69 -9.04 3.64
N TYR A 31 2.03 -10.17 3.33
CA TYR A 31 1.81 -10.59 1.96
C TYR A 31 0.79 -9.69 1.25
N THR A 32 -0.37 -9.49 1.88
CA THR A 32 -1.42 -8.59 1.36
C THR A 32 -0.92 -7.15 1.24
N LEU A 33 -0.04 -6.70 2.15
CA LEU A 33 0.64 -5.41 2.02
C LEU A 33 1.57 -5.37 0.81
N LEU A 34 2.41 -6.40 0.61
CA LEU A 34 3.30 -6.48 -0.55
C LEU A 34 2.50 -6.38 -1.86
N ILE A 35 1.41 -7.13 -2.00
CA ILE A 35 0.56 -7.07 -3.19
C ILE A 35 -0.10 -5.70 -3.35
N ALA A 36 -0.59 -5.09 -2.27
CA ALA A 36 -1.16 -3.74 -2.34
C ALA A 36 -0.13 -2.69 -2.79
N VAL A 37 1.12 -2.79 -2.33
CA VAL A 37 2.24 -1.92 -2.74
C VAL A 37 2.60 -2.14 -4.21
N LEU A 38 2.58 -3.37 -4.71
CA LEU A 38 2.82 -3.63 -6.14
C LEU A 38 1.74 -2.97 -7.01
N LEU A 39 0.47 -3.03 -6.58
CA LEU A 39 -0.66 -2.42 -7.28
C LEU A 39 -0.69 -0.89 -7.16
N SER A 40 0.01 -0.29 -6.20
CA SER A 40 0.04 1.17 -6.02
C SER A 40 0.91 1.87 -7.06
N ALA A 41 1.73 1.13 -7.81
CA ALA A 41 2.55 1.69 -8.87
C ALA A 41 1.67 2.42 -9.91
N GLN A 42 1.88 3.73 -10.06
CA GLN A 42 1.08 4.61 -10.94
C GLN A 42 -0.43 4.57 -10.66
N SER A 43 -0.82 4.29 -9.41
CA SER A 43 -2.21 4.27 -8.95
C SER A 43 -2.38 5.16 -7.70
N THR A 44 -3.60 5.22 -7.17
CA THR A 44 -3.90 5.91 -5.90
C THR A 44 -4.22 4.89 -4.83
N ASP A 45 -3.89 5.17 -3.56
CA ASP A 45 -4.24 4.29 -2.43
C ASP A 45 -5.75 3.99 -2.40
N VAL A 46 -6.58 4.99 -2.74
CA VAL A 46 -8.04 4.84 -2.86
C VAL A 46 -8.42 3.82 -3.95
N GLY A 47 -7.75 3.85 -5.10
CA GLY A 47 -7.96 2.88 -6.18
C GLY A 47 -7.56 1.47 -5.76
N VAL A 48 -6.39 1.32 -5.15
CA VAL A 48 -5.89 0.04 -4.63
C VAL A 48 -6.84 -0.52 -3.56
N ASN A 49 -7.29 0.30 -2.62
CA ASN A 49 -8.19 -0.12 -1.54
C ASN A 49 -9.60 -0.49 -2.02
N LYS A 50 -10.01 -0.04 -3.21
CA LYS A 50 -11.27 -0.47 -3.85
C LYS A 50 -11.17 -1.85 -4.49
N ILE A 51 -9.97 -2.23 -4.95
CA ILE A 51 -9.78 -3.44 -5.79
C ILE A 51 -9.25 -4.62 -5.00
N THR A 52 -8.35 -4.36 -4.05
CA THR A 52 -7.71 -5.38 -3.21
C THR A 52 -8.70 -6.24 -2.42
N PRO A 53 -9.86 -5.75 -1.91
CA PRO A 53 -10.83 -6.64 -1.25
C PRO A 53 -11.38 -7.72 -2.19
N LYS A 54 -11.56 -7.42 -3.49
CA LYS A 54 -12.05 -8.39 -4.48
C LYS A 54 -10.98 -9.43 -4.80
N LEU A 55 -9.74 -9.00 -4.97
CA LEU A 55 -8.60 -9.90 -5.23
C LEU A 55 -8.36 -10.82 -4.03
N PHE A 56 -8.28 -10.25 -2.82
CA PHE A 56 -7.98 -11.00 -1.60
C PHE A 56 -9.13 -11.90 -1.15
N ALA A 57 -10.38 -11.61 -1.52
CA ALA A 57 -11.47 -12.57 -1.33
C ALA A 57 -11.28 -13.87 -2.12
N LYS A 58 -10.50 -13.83 -3.22
CA LYS A 58 -10.16 -15.01 -4.03
C LYS A 58 -8.80 -15.61 -3.67
N ALA A 59 -7.81 -14.75 -3.41
CA ALA A 59 -6.43 -15.15 -3.16
C ALA A 59 -5.71 -14.10 -2.30
N ASP A 60 -5.72 -14.30 -0.98
CA ASP A 60 -5.01 -13.46 -0.01
C ASP A 60 -3.66 -14.04 0.43
N ASN A 61 -3.19 -15.10 -0.23
CA ASN A 61 -1.94 -15.77 0.06
C ASN A 61 -1.30 -16.31 -1.24
N PRO A 62 0.02 -16.56 -1.27
CA PRO A 62 0.72 -17.01 -2.47
C PRO A 62 0.17 -18.32 -3.06
N TYR A 63 -0.26 -19.25 -2.20
CA TYR A 63 -0.71 -20.58 -2.61
C TYR A 63 -2.05 -20.55 -3.34
N ASP A 64 -2.91 -19.58 -3.03
CA ASP A 64 -4.15 -19.36 -3.76
C ASP A 64 -3.96 -18.44 -4.97
N MET A 65 -3.08 -17.44 -4.88
CA MET A 65 -2.79 -16.53 -5.99
C MET A 65 -2.21 -17.27 -7.19
N VAL A 66 -1.32 -18.24 -6.97
CA VAL A 66 -0.72 -19.04 -8.05
C VAL A 66 -1.73 -19.93 -8.78
N LYS A 67 -2.91 -20.18 -8.19
CA LYS A 67 -3.97 -20.97 -8.83
C LYS A 67 -4.83 -20.13 -9.78
N LEU A 68 -4.76 -18.80 -9.68
CA LEU A 68 -5.48 -17.89 -10.59
C LEU A 68 -4.69 -17.73 -11.89
N SER A 69 -5.40 -17.73 -13.02
CA SER A 69 -4.83 -17.31 -14.29
C SER A 69 -4.54 -15.81 -14.31
N VAL A 70 -3.65 -15.40 -15.21
CA VAL A 70 -3.33 -13.99 -15.41
C VAL A 70 -4.57 -13.21 -15.85
N GLU A 71 -5.42 -13.83 -16.67
CA GLU A 71 -6.69 -13.28 -17.14
C GLU A 71 -7.65 -13.02 -15.97
N GLU A 72 -7.82 -13.99 -15.05
CA GLU A 72 -8.66 -13.81 -13.86
C GLU A 72 -8.17 -12.68 -12.97
N ILE A 73 -6.85 -12.53 -12.80
CA ILE A 73 -6.27 -11.42 -12.03
C ILE A 73 -6.56 -10.09 -12.73
N ARG A 74 -6.35 -10.02 -14.06
CA ARG A 74 -6.55 -8.81 -14.88
C ARG A 74 -8.01 -8.34 -14.93
N GLU A 75 -8.99 -9.24 -14.81
CA GLU A 75 -10.40 -8.84 -14.72
C GLU A 75 -10.72 -8.16 -13.39
N ILE A 76 -9.92 -8.41 -12.36
CA ILE A 76 -10.09 -7.82 -11.03
C ILE A 76 -9.37 -6.48 -10.94
N ILE A 77 -8.08 -6.41 -11.32
CA ILE A 77 -7.21 -5.25 -11.13
C ILE A 77 -7.18 -4.29 -12.32
#